data_AF-A0A534AQ74-F1
#
_entry.id   AF-A0A534AQ74-F1
#
_cell.length_a   1.000
_cell.length_b   1.000
_cell.length_c   1.000
_cell.angle_alpha   90.00
_cell.angle_beta   90.00
_cell.angle_gamma   90.00
#
_symmetry.space_group_name_H-M   'P 1'
#
loop_
_entity.id
_entity.type
_entity.pdbx_description
1 polymer ?
#
loop_
_entity_poly.entity_id
_entity_poly.type
_entity_poly.pdbx_seq_one_letter_code
_entity_poly.pdbx_strand_id
1 'polypeptide(L)' 'EVQKTGYISRAGRCLVMQTVIEDRTVVIVLLNSFGKRTRVADARRVRKWMEATLVTHEASAATST' A
#
# COMPACT_ATOMS: atom_id res chain seq x y z
N GLU A 1 9.87 -4.44 2.66
CA GLU A 1 10.81 -4.71 1.56
C GLU A 1 10.03 -4.68 0.23
N VAL A 2 10.62 -4.21 -0.88
CA VAL A 2 9.94 -4.24 -2.19
C VAL A 2 10.26 -5.57 -2.87
N GLN A 3 9.28 -6.46 -3.01
CA GLN A 3 9.55 -7.83 -3.46
C GLN A 3 9.70 -7.96 -4.98
N LYS A 4 8.96 -7.21 -5.79
CA LYS A 4 9.12 -7.24 -7.25
C LYS A 4 8.77 -5.91 -7.90
N THR A 5 9.66 -5.40 -8.73
CA THR A 5 9.37 -4.25 -9.62
C THR A 5 9.41 -4.71 -11.06
N GLY A 6 8.48 -4.21 -11.87
CA GLY A 6 8.40 -4.52 -13.30
C GLY A 6 8.26 -3.25 -14.13
N TYR A 7 8.82 -3.25 -15.33
CA TYR A 7 8.57 -2.21 -16.32
C TYR A 7 8.48 -2.85 -17.69
N ILE A 8 7.37 -2.62 -18.38
CA ILE A 8 7.23 -2.90 -19.81
C ILE A 8 6.63 -1.66 -20.46
N SER A 9 7.12 -1.30 -21.65
CA SER A 9 6.70 -0.07 -22.34
C SER A 9 5.18 0.04 -22.51
N ARG A 10 4.50 -1.10 -22.73
CA ARG A 10 3.05 -1.18 -22.97
C ARG A 10 2.17 -1.17 -21.71
N ALA A 11 2.71 -1.50 -20.53
CA ALA A 11 1.96 -1.57 -19.27
C ALA A 11 2.51 -0.63 -18.19
N GLY A 12 3.41 0.28 -18.55
CA GLY A 12 4.01 1.23 -17.63
C GLY A 12 4.86 0.56 -16.54
N ARG A 13 4.91 1.21 -15.37
CA ARG A 13 5.71 0.75 -14.22
C ARG A 13 4.81 0.02 -13.22
N CYS A 14 5.17 -1.21 -12.89
CA CYS A 14 4.45 -2.04 -11.94
C CYS A 14 5.28 -2.25 -10.65
N LEU A 15 4.56 -2.50 -9.55
CA LEU A 15 5.12 -2.79 -8.23
C LEU A 15 4.26 -3.87 -7.56
N VAL A 16 4.90 -4.92 -7.06
CA VAL A 16 4.31 -5.88 -6.14
C VAL A 16 5.18 -5.91 -4.89
N MET A 17 4.56 -5.73 -3.73
CA MET A 17 5.27 -5.82 -2.45
C MET A 17 4.38 -6.43 -1.38
N GLN A 18 5.00 -7.18 -0.48
CA GLN A 18 4.41 -7.62 0.76
C GLN A 18 4.97 -6.77 1.90
N THR A 19 4.10 -6.33 2.80
CA THR A 19 4.47 -5.53 3.96
C THR A 19 3.56 -5.87 5.13
N VAL A 20 4.05 -5.66 6.35
CA VAL A 20 3.24 -5.69 7.56
C VAL A 20 2.79 -4.26 7.87
N ILE A 21 1.51 -4.06 8.16
CA ILE A 21 0.90 -2.79 8.57
C ILE A 21 0.00 -3.11 9.77
N GLU A 22 0.29 -2.54 10.95
CA GLU A 22 -0.45 -2.82 12.21
C GLU A 22 -0.69 -4.32 12.43
N ASP A 23 0.40 -5.09 12.45
CA ASP A 23 0.41 -6.57 12.59
C ASP A 23 -0.35 -7.36 11.53
N ARG A 24 -0.86 -6.70 10.48
CA ARG A 24 -1.50 -7.36 9.35
C ARG A 24 -0.54 -7.47 8.19
N THR A 25 -0.34 -8.70 7.70
CA THR A 25 0.42 -8.94 6.48
C THR A 25 -0.44 -8.59 5.26
N VAL A 26 0.02 -7.65 4.44
CA VAL A 26 -0.70 -7.11 3.29
C VAL A 26 0.18 -7.21 2.04
N VAL A 27 -0.45 -7.61 0.94
CA VAL A 27 0.17 -7.60 -0.40
C VAL A 27 -0.40 -6.43 -1.19
N ILE A 28 0.47 -5.55 -1.67
CA ILE A 28 0.13 -4.37 -2.46
C ILE A 28 0.58 -4.60 -3.90
N VAL A 29 -0.36 -4.48 -4.84
CA VAL A 29 -0.13 -4.60 -6.29
C VAL A 29 -0.51 -3.29 -6.96
N LEU A 30 0.46 -2.62 -7.58
CA LEU A 30 0.25 -1.40 -8.36
C LEU A 30 0.64 -1.64 -9.81
N LEU A 31 -0.27 -1.33 -10.73
CA LEU A 31 -0.11 -1.51 -12.16
C LEU A 31 -0.12 -0.17 -12.89
N ASN A 32 0.58 -0.09 -14.01
CA ASN A 32 0.56 1.06 -14.92
C ASN A 32 0.85 2.43 -14.28
N SER A 33 1.79 2.50 -13.33
CA SER A 33 2.23 3.78 -12.81
C SER A 33 3.02 4.55 -13.88
N PHE A 34 2.60 5.78 -14.18
CA PHE A 34 3.19 6.59 -15.24
C PHE A 34 4.58 7.14 -14.87
N GLY A 35 4.74 7.68 -13.66
CA GLY A 35 5.98 8.31 -13.20
C GLY A 35 7.01 7.33 -12.60
N LYS A 36 8.30 7.68 -12.68
CA LYS A 36 9.43 6.85 -12.19
C LYS A 36 9.29 6.43 -10.72
N ARG A 37 8.77 7.34 -9.89
CA ARG A 37 8.59 7.16 -8.44
C ARG A 37 7.12 7.02 -8.02
N THR A 38 6.16 7.10 -8.95
CA THR A 38 4.72 7.15 -8.66
C THR A 38 4.26 5.92 -7.89
N ARG A 39 4.59 4.70 -8.35
CA ARG A 39 4.32 3.44 -7.64
C ARG A 39 4.78 3.42 -6.18
N VAL A 40 5.94 4.01 -5.88
CA VAL A 40 6.46 4.05 -4.50
C VAL A 40 5.70 5.08 -3.67
N ALA A 41 5.39 6.23 -4.25
CA ALA A 41 4.58 7.26 -3.59
C ALA A 41 3.15 6.79 -3.33
N ASP A 42 2.54 6.06 -4.28
CA ASP A 42 1.23 5.45 -4.15
C ASP A 42 1.23 4.38 -3.05
N ALA A 43 2.24 3.49 -3.01
CA ALA A 43 2.37 2.50 -1.95
C ALA A 43 2.47 3.15 -0.55
N ARG A 44 3.20 4.27 -0.43
CA ARG A 44 3.27 5.05 0.82
C ARG A 44 1.93 5.68 1.19
N ARG A 45 1.18 6.19 0.20
CA ARG A 45 -0.17 6.72 0.43
C ARG A 45 -1.15 5.65 0.89
N VAL A 46 -1.13 4.47 0.27
CA VAL A 46 -1.94 3.31 0.68
C VAL A 46 -1.61 2.94 2.12
N ARG A 47 -0.31 2.83 2.47
CA ARG A 47 0.10 2.55 3.85
C ARG A 47 -0.47 3.57 4.83
N LYS A 48 -0.28 4.87 4.58
CA LYS A 48 -0.76 5.94 5.47
C LYS A 48 -2.30 5.91 5.61
N TRP A 49 -3.00 5.63 4.51
CA TRP A 49 -4.45 5.49 4.54
C TRP A 49 -4.89 4.29 5.40
N MET A 50 -4.24 3.14 5.24
CA MET A 50 -4.52 1.95 6.06
C MET A 50 -4.25 2.21 7.55
N GLU A 51 -3.12 2.83 7.90
CA GLU A 51 -2.80 3.21 9.28
C GLU A 51 -3.89 4.12 9.87
N ALA A 52 -4.36 5.13 9.14
CA ALA A 52 -5.42 6.04 9.61
C ALA A 52 -6.79 5.34 9.76
N THR A 53 -7.15 4.46 8.83
CA THR A 53 -8.41 3.72 8.90
C THR A 53 -8.41 2.71 10.04
N LEU A 54 -7.28 2.04 10.31
CA LEU A 54 -7.17 1.07 11.40
C LEU A 54 -7.30 1.75 12.78
N VAL A 55 -6.66 2.91 12.97
CA VAL A 55 -6.85 3.74 14.18
C VAL A 55 -8.33 4.12 14.39
N THR A 56 -9.05 4.41 13.30
CA THR A 56 -10.49 4.74 13.37
C THR A 56 -11.32 3.54 13.84
N HIS A 57 -10.99 2.33 13.38
CA HIS A 57 -11.70 1.11 13.79
C HIS A 57 -11.44 0.72 15.24
N GLU A 58 -10.22 0.88 15.75
CA GLU A 58 -9.91 0.64 17.18
C GLU A 58 -10.63 1.64 18.09
N ALA A 59 -10.62 2.93 17.73
CA ALA A 59 -11.32 3.96 18.48
C ALA A 59 -12.85 3.74 18.52
N SER A 60 -13.43 3.28 17.39
CA SER A 60 -14.85 2.93 17.32
C SER A 60 -15.19 1.67 18.13
N ALA A 61 -14.29 0.69 18.21
CA ALA A 61 -14.47 -0.51 19.01
C ALA A 61 -14.40 -0.20 20.52
N ALA A 62 -13.50 0.69 20.94
CA ALA A 62 -13.34 1.10 22.34
C ALA A 62 -14.52 1.92 22.90
N THR A 63 -15.33 2.55 22.06
CA THR A 63 -16.49 3.35 22.49
C THR A 63 -17.76 2.49 22.71
N SER A 64 -17.71 1.19 22.37
CA SER A 64 -18.87 0.29 22.46
C SER A 64 -18.91 -0.55 23.76
N THR A 65 -18.13 -0.20 24.80
CA THR A 65 -18.14 -0.85 26.13
C THR A 65 -18.36 0.21 27.21
#